data_AF-A0A096MCW4-F1
#
_entry.id   AF-A0A096MCW4-F1
#
_cell.length_a   1.000
_cell.length_b   1.000
_cell.length_c   1.000
_cell.angle_alpha   90.00
_cell.angle_beta   90.00
_cell.angle_gamma   90.00
#
_symmetry.space_group_name_H-M   'P 1'
#
loop_
_entity.id
_entity.type
_entity.pdbx_description
1 polymer ?
#
loop_
_entity_poly.entity_id
_entity_poly.type
_entity_poly.pdbx_seq_one_letter_code
_entity_poly.pdbx_strand_id
1 'polypeptide(L)'
;MESKTEQFACPHCTSMLSTYRNLTRHIRDVHYIEKTPMTCVDFVHGLYATPKHDHSPVFPIHVMKSTNPPTIDCELEQCRKFMQIAWSSGNPGKECVHLERTKHAKQYVKPAVLKSASLQDMLSKGLMSSEWAAKCENLDLAVKNINVDSVFPVIFGENKVPQRCIFTNETDSWCQFGRTRVVFDSVAGKWNCQCKGSGKSHRCIHRMMAMWWIYQESPNTVMMNKSTSGQMLETLSFFNDNRYHHQTVRKA
;
A
#
# COMPACT_ATOMS: atom_id res chain seq x y z
N MET A 1 15.14 -0.75 -49.32
CA MET A 1 14.71 -2.05 -48.77
C MET A 1 14.08 -1.80 -47.41
N GLU A 2 12.75 -1.80 -47.34
CA GLU A 2 12.02 -1.68 -46.08
C GLU A 2 12.23 -2.97 -45.27
N SER A 3 12.80 -2.83 -44.08
CA SER A 3 12.87 -3.91 -43.09
C SER A 3 11.44 -4.25 -42.68
N LYS A 4 10.89 -5.37 -43.19
CA LYS A 4 9.64 -5.95 -42.69
C LYS A 4 9.84 -6.26 -41.22
N THR A 5 9.24 -5.42 -40.36
CA THR A 5 9.24 -5.66 -38.92
C THR A 5 8.43 -6.92 -38.67
N GLU A 6 9.07 -7.98 -38.18
CA GLU A 6 8.43 -9.25 -37.85
C GLU A 6 7.29 -8.99 -36.85
N GLN A 7 6.05 -9.31 -37.24
CA GLN A 7 4.88 -9.15 -36.38
C GLN A 7 4.52 -10.48 -35.74
N PHE A 8 4.20 -10.45 -34.45
CA PHE A 8 3.88 -11.60 -33.62
C PHE A 8 2.37 -11.69 -33.43
N ALA A 9 1.76 -12.79 -33.89
CA ALA A 9 0.32 -13.03 -33.77
C ALA A 9 -0.06 -13.55 -32.38
N CYS A 10 -1.19 -13.09 -31.84
CA CYS A 10 -1.75 -13.65 -30.62
C CYS A 10 -2.41 -15.02 -30.88
N PRO A 11 -2.15 -16.06 -30.06
CA PRO A 11 -2.81 -17.36 -30.22
C PRO A 11 -4.27 -17.38 -29.72
N HIS A 12 -4.72 -16.33 -29.02
CA HIS A 12 -6.04 -16.28 -28.39
C HIS A 12 -6.99 -15.24 -29.01
N CYS A 13 -6.49 -14.35 -29.89
CA CYS A 13 -7.30 -13.37 -30.60
C CYS A 13 -6.62 -12.90 -31.89
N THR A 14 -7.23 -11.97 -32.61
CA THR A 14 -6.74 -11.47 -33.91
C THR A 14 -5.65 -10.39 -33.80
N SER A 15 -5.12 -10.10 -32.61
CA SER A 15 -4.15 -9.03 -32.42
C SER A 15 -2.77 -9.38 -32.99
N MET A 16 -2.16 -8.43 -33.71
CA MET A 16 -0.79 -8.51 -34.22
C MET A 16 0.11 -7.50 -33.48
N LEU A 17 1.22 -7.97 -32.91
CA LEU A 17 2.09 -7.18 -32.05
C LEU A 17 3.49 -7.04 -32.66
N SER A 18 4.06 -5.84 -32.57
CA SER A 18 5.36 -5.51 -33.17
C SER A 18 6.58 -6.19 -32.54
N THR A 19 6.43 -6.74 -31.32
CA THR A 19 7.51 -7.45 -30.62
C THR A 19 6.94 -8.60 -29.80
N TYR A 20 7.75 -9.64 -29.61
CA TYR A 20 7.40 -10.75 -28.72
C TYR A 20 7.07 -10.28 -27.30
N ARG A 21 7.81 -9.30 -26.76
CA ARG A 21 7.54 -8.71 -25.44
C ARG A 21 6.13 -8.09 -25.36
N ASN A 22 5.69 -7.40 -26.42
CA ASN A 22 4.35 -6.83 -26.50
C ASN A 22 3.29 -7.93 -26.59
N LEU A 23 3.56 -9.01 -27.34
CA LEU A 23 2.68 -10.18 -27.39
C LEU A 23 2.52 -10.84 -26.01
N THR A 24 3.61 -11.14 -25.31
CA THR A 24 3.55 -11.73 -23.96
C THR A 24 2.75 -10.84 -23.00
N ARG A 25 2.96 -9.51 -23.06
CA ARG A 25 2.18 -8.55 -22.27
C ARG A 25 0.69 -8.59 -22.65
N HIS A 26 0.38 -8.56 -23.94
CA HIS A 26 -0.99 -8.60 -24.43
C HIS A 26 -1.72 -9.86 -23.96
N ILE A 27 -1.12 -11.04 -24.15
CA ILE A 27 -1.72 -12.31 -23.72
C ILE A 27 -2.07 -12.26 -22.23
N ARG A 28 -1.15 -11.76 -21.42
CA ARG A 28 -1.36 -11.64 -19.97
C ARG A 28 -2.46 -10.65 -19.61
N ASP A 29 -2.39 -9.44 -20.15
CA ASP A 29 -3.24 -8.33 -19.74
C ASP A 29 -4.68 -8.50 -20.28
N VAL A 30 -4.87 -9.26 -21.38
CA VAL A 30 -6.17 -9.47 -22.03
C VAL A 30 -6.76 -10.86 -21.73
N HIS A 31 -5.94 -11.92 -21.82
CA HIS A 31 -6.44 -13.30 -21.73
C HIS A 31 -6.22 -13.95 -20.36
N TYR A 32 -5.41 -13.35 -19.48
CA TYR A 32 -5.19 -13.86 -18.11
C TYR A 32 -5.55 -12.86 -17.02
N ILE A 33 -6.35 -11.84 -17.35
CA ILE A 33 -6.77 -10.79 -16.42
C ILE A 33 -7.48 -11.35 -15.17
N GLU A 34 -8.26 -12.42 -15.33
CA GLU A 34 -9.01 -13.09 -14.26
C GLU A 34 -8.11 -13.78 -13.24
N LYS A 35 -6.88 -14.15 -13.64
CA LYS A 35 -5.92 -14.83 -12.76
C LYS A 35 -5.19 -13.87 -11.83
N THR A 36 -5.21 -12.57 -12.13
CA THR A 36 -4.56 -11.59 -11.26
C THR A 36 -5.44 -11.27 -10.05
N PRO A 37 -4.95 -11.43 -8.82
CA PRO A 37 -5.76 -11.20 -7.64
C PRO A 37 -6.13 -9.71 -7.49
N MET A 38 -7.37 -9.49 -7.08
CA MET A 38 -7.93 -8.17 -6.78
C MET A 38 -8.72 -8.28 -5.48
N THR A 39 -8.46 -7.36 -4.54
CA THR A 39 -9.10 -7.36 -3.22
C THR A 39 -9.77 -6.01 -2.98
N CYS A 40 -11.06 -5.99 -2.64
CA CYS A 40 -11.72 -4.78 -2.15
C CYS A 40 -11.20 -4.46 -0.75
N VAL A 41 -10.63 -3.27 -0.56
CA VAL A 41 -10.05 -2.81 0.71
C VAL A 41 -10.86 -1.70 1.37
N ASP A 42 -11.80 -1.11 0.62
CA ASP A 42 -12.73 -0.08 1.10
C ASP A 42 -14.01 -0.16 0.25
N PHE A 43 -15.05 -0.80 0.79
CA PHE A 43 -16.29 -0.96 0.04
C PHE A 43 -17.09 0.35 -0.05
N VAL A 44 -16.90 1.29 0.90
CA VAL A 44 -17.59 2.57 0.94
C VAL A 44 -17.12 3.45 -0.23
N HIS A 45 -15.81 3.50 -0.46
CA HIS A 45 -15.22 4.33 -1.51
C HIS A 45 -14.94 3.57 -2.81
N GLY A 46 -15.29 2.28 -2.89
CA GLY A 46 -14.98 1.44 -4.05
C GLY A 46 -13.47 1.33 -4.31
N LEU A 47 -12.67 1.20 -3.25
CA LEU A 47 -11.21 1.09 -3.35
C LEU A 47 -10.78 -0.38 -3.36
N TYR A 48 -9.90 -0.70 -4.30
CA TYR A 48 -9.36 -2.04 -4.47
C TYR A 48 -7.85 -2.04 -4.51
N ALA A 49 -7.25 -3.14 -4.09
CA ALA A 49 -5.81 -3.40 -4.18
C ALA A 49 -5.55 -4.55 -5.16
N THR A 50 -4.60 -4.34 -6.07
CA THR A 50 -4.13 -5.34 -7.05
C THR A 50 -2.62 -5.25 -7.19
N PRO A 51 -1.92 -6.33 -7.56
CA PRO A 51 -0.54 -6.25 -8.04
C PRO A 51 -0.37 -5.19 -9.15
N LYS A 52 0.66 -4.36 -9.04
CA LYS A 52 1.11 -3.45 -10.12
C LYS A 52 1.45 -4.23 -11.39
N HIS A 53 2.15 -5.33 -11.18
CA HIS A 53 2.61 -6.28 -12.19
C HIS A 53 2.34 -7.70 -11.69
N ASP A 54 2.16 -8.64 -12.60
CA ASP A 54 1.90 -10.05 -12.24
C ASP A 54 3.19 -10.83 -11.89
N HIS A 55 4.33 -10.12 -11.79
CA HIS A 55 5.65 -10.68 -11.46
C HIS A 55 6.08 -10.30 -10.04
N SER A 56 6.99 -11.11 -9.47
CA SER A 56 7.62 -10.85 -8.17
C SER A 56 8.66 -9.72 -8.27
N PRO A 57 8.83 -8.84 -7.25
CA PRO A 57 8.02 -8.68 -6.04
C PRO A 57 6.69 -7.98 -6.34
N VAL A 58 5.62 -8.46 -5.70
CA VAL A 58 4.28 -7.89 -5.85
C VAL A 58 4.22 -6.58 -5.07
N PHE A 59 4.38 -5.46 -5.76
CA PHE A 59 4.00 -4.16 -5.24
C PHE A 59 2.53 -3.93 -5.56
N PRO A 60 1.60 -3.93 -4.59
CA PRO A 60 0.23 -3.55 -4.85
C PRO A 60 0.20 -2.12 -5.32
N ILE A 61 -0.85 -1.81 -6.05
CA ILE A 61 -1.33 -0.46 -6.26
C ILE A 61 -2.81 -0.47 -5.88
N HIS A 62 -3.35 0.72 -5.69
CA HIS A 62 -4.77 0.90 -5.52
C HIS A 62 -5.43 1.37 -6.82
N VAL A 63 -6.69 0.99 -6.98
CA VAL A 63 -7.61 1.53 -7.98
C VAL A 63 -8.93 1.85 -7.31
N MET A 64 -9.58 2.91 -7.76
CA MET A 64 -10.89 3.34 -7.26
C MET A 64 -11.91 3.18 -8.38
N LYS A 65 -12.99 2.46 -8.08
CA LYS A 65 -14.14 2.29 -8.96
C LYS A 65 -15.41 2.33 -8.12
N SER A 66 -16.04 3.50 -8.05
CA SER A 66 -17.31 3.70 -7.36
C SER A 66 -18.36 4.23 -8.32
N THR A 67 -19.61 3.83 -8.12
CA THR A 67 -20.78 4.37 -8.82
C THR A 67 -21.41 5.53 -8.07
N ASN A 68 -21.05 5.76 -6.79
CA ASN A 68 -21.62 6.81 -5.97
C ASN A 68 -20.62 7.38 -4.94
N PRO A 69 -20.07 8.59 -5.16
CA PRO A 69 -20.11 9.34 -6.42
C PRO A 69 -19.33 8.58 -7.53
N PRO A 70 -19.72 8.72 -8.81
CA PRO A 70 -19.02 8.09 -9.91
C PRO A 70 -17.53 8.48 -9.92
N THR A 71 -16.67 7.50 -9.67
CA THR A 71 -15.22 7.73 -9.57
C THR A 71 -14.49 6.55 -10.19
N ILE A 72 -13.59 6.84 -11.14
CA ILE A 72 -12.74 5.87 -11.81
C ILE A 72 -11.32 6.42 -11.82
N ASP A 73 -10.42 5.81 -11.03
CA ASP A 73 -9.03 6.24 -10.95
C ASP A 73 -8.08 5.08 -10.65
N CYS A 74 -6.80 5.24 -11.00
CA CYS A 74 -5.74 4.27 -10.76
C CYS A 74 -4.51 5.00 -10.21
N GLU A 75 -3.83 4.43 -9.20
CA GLU A 75 -2.66 5.02 -8.54
C GLU A 75 -1.52 5.34 -9.51
N LEU A 76 -1.46 4.62 -10.64
CA LEU A 76 -0.42 4.77 -11.64
C LEU A 76 -0.72 5.91 -12.62
N GLU A 77 0.18 6.89 -12.67
CA GLU A 77 0.10 8.02 -13.60
C GLU A 77 0.03 7.59 -15.07
N GLN A 78 0.78 6.54 -15.46
CA GLN A 78 0.73 5.98 -16.81
C GLN A 78 -0.69 5.48 -17.18
N CYS A 79 -1.42 4.93 -16.21
CA CYS A 79 -2.79 4.45 -16.42
C CYS A 79 -3.76 5.62 -16.55
N ARG A 80 -3.60 6.68 -15.73
CA ARG A 80 -4.38 7.91 -15.88
C ARG A 80 -4.18 8.57 -17.23
N LYS A 81 -2.92 8.71 -17.67
CA LYS A 81 -2.59 9.24 -19.02
C LYS A 81 -3.20 8.39 -20.13
N PHE A 82 -3.11 7.07 -20.02
CA PHE A 82 -3.73 6.15 -20.98
C PHE A 82 -5.24 6.37 -21.08
N MET A 83 -5.95 6.44 -19.95
CA MET A 83 -7.40 6.65 -19.94
C MET A 83 -7.75 8.04 -20.48
N GLN A 84 -6.98 9.07 -20.15
CA GLN A 84 -7.16 10.42 -20.67
C GLN A 84 -7.00 10.48 -22.19
N ILE A 85 -5.99 9.82 -22.75
CA ILE A 85 -5.77 9.74 -24.21
C ILE A 85 -6.93 9.02 -24.88
N ALA A 86 -7.40 7.90 -24.31
CA ALA A 86 -8.53 7.15 -24.85
C ALA A 86 -9.81 7.99 -24.85
N TRP A 87 -10.05 8.74 -23.77
CA TRP A 87 -11.16 9.68 -23.66
C TRP A 87 -11.10 10.75 -24.75
N SER A 88 -9.95 11.42 -24.91
CA SER A 88 -9.76 12.43 -25.96
C SER A 88 -9.87 11.86 -27.39
N SER A 89 -9.66 10.56 -27.55
CA SER A 89 -9.80 9.84 -28.83
C SER A 89 -11.21 9.29 -29.07
N GLY A 90 -12.22 9.72 -28.31
CA GLY A 90 -13.61 9.30 -28.47
C GLY A 90 -13.97 7.98 -27.80
N ASN A 91 -13.12 7.45 -26.91
CA ASN A 91 -13.37 6.20 -26.16
C ASN A 91 -13.44 6.45 -24.65
N PRO A 92 -14.46 7.18 -24.15
CA PRO A 92 -14.54 7.61 -22.76
C PRO A 92 -14.71 6.45 -21.75
N GLY A 93 -15.21 5.30 -22.20
CA GLY A 93 -15.37 4.10 -21.37
C GLY A 93 -14.13 3.22 -21.28
N LYS A 94 -12.99 3.61 -21.89
CA LYS A 94 -11.81 2.76 -21.90
C LYS A 94 -11.08 2.81 -20.56
N GLU A 95 -11.15 1.72 -19.83
CA GLU A 95 -10.47 1.52 -18.55
C GLU A 95 -9.04 0.99 -18.76
N CYS A 96 -8.16 1.22 -17.77
CA CYS A 96 -6.87 0.55 -17.73
C CYS A 96 -7.03 -0.91 -17.27
N VAL A 97 -6.03 -1.75 -17.56
CA VAL A 97 -6.05 -3.17 -17.16
C VAL A 97 -6.30 -3.38 -15.65
N HIS A 98 -5.80 -2.48 -14.80
CA HIS A 98 -6.01 -2.58 -13.35
C HIS A 98 -7.45 -2.31 -12.92
N LEU A 99 -8.14 -1.41 -13.61
CA LEU A 99 -9.57 -1.14 -13.38
C LEU A 99 -10.44 -2.25 -13.97
N GLU A 100 -10.07 -2.80 -15.13
CA GLU A 100 -10.80 -3.92 -15.74
C GLU A 100 -10.81 -5.16 -14.81
N ARG A 101 -9.76 -5.37 -14.01
CA ARG A 101 -9.67 -6.45 -13.00
C ARG A 101 -10.70 -6.35 -11.87
N THR A 102 -11.29 -5.17 -11.62
CA THR A 102 -12.32 -5.00 -10.57
C THR A 102 -13.52 -5.92 -10.76
N LYS A 103 -13.81 -6.33 -11.99
CA LYS A 103 -14.86 -7.31 -12.33
C LYS A 103 -14.65 -8.67 -11.68
N HIS A 104 -13.40 -9.01 -11.35
CA HIS A 104 -13.01 -10.28 -10.73
C HIS A 104 -12.50 -10.07 -9.29
N ALA A 105 -12.87 -8.95 -8.66
CA ALA A 105 -12.48 -8.67 -7.28
C ALA A 105 -13.07 -9.71 -6.33
N LYS A 106 -12.23 -10.17 -5.39
CA LYS A 106 -12.71 -10.97 -4.27
C LYS A 106 -13.70 -10.15 -3.44
N GLN A 107 -14.71 -10.82 -2.92
CA GLN A 107 -15.69 -10.23 -2.01
C GLN A 107 -14.97 -9.55 -0.84
N TYR A 108 -15.46 -8.38 -0.47
CA TYR A 108 -15.00 -7.68 0.72
C TYR A 108 -15.27 -8.53 1.96
N VAL A 109 -14.20 -8.79 2.72
CA VAL A 109 -14.27 -9.46 4.02
C VAL A 109 -13.73 -8.48 5.05
N LYS A 110 -14.58 -8.08 5.99
CA LYS A 110 -14.22 -7.09 7.02
C LYS A 110 -13.04 -7.61 7.86
N PRO A 111 -11.94 -6.85 7.98
CA PRO A 111 -10.80 -7.25 8.79
C PRO A 111 -11.12 -7.16 10.29
N ALA A 112 -10.26 -7.78 11.10
CA ALA A 112 -10.34 -7.66 12.55
C ALA A 112 -10.23 -6.20 12.99
N VAL A 113 -11.18 -5.76 13.80
CA VAL A 113 -11.19 -4.41 14.39
C VAL A 113 -10.07 -4.30 15.42
N LEU A 114 -9.35 -3.17 15.40
CA LEU A 114 -8.32 -2.87 16.39
C LEU A 114 -8.93 -2.66 17.78
N LYS A 115 -8.38 -3.36 18.78
CA LYS A 115 -8.86 -3.37 20.17
C LYS A 115 -7.92 -2.54 21.04
N SER A 116 -8.44 -1.58 21.80
CA SER A 116 -7.61 -0.82 22.76
C SER A 116 -6.89 -1.73 23.75
N ALA A 117 -7.47 -2.86 24.14
CA ALA A 117 -6.82 -3.83 25.02
C ALA A 117 -5.48 -4.37 24.46
N SER A 118 -5.38 -4.62 23.14
CA SER A 118 -4.12 -5.08 22.54
C SER A 118 -3.08 -3.96 22.50
N LEU A 119 -3.51 -2.69 22.34
CA LEU A 119 -2.63 -1.54 22.40
C LEU A 119 -2.09 -1.29 23.83
N GLN A 120 -2.95 -1.44 24.84
CA GLN A 120 -2.53 -1.33 26.24
C GLN A 120 -1.53 -2.42 26.63
N ASP A 121 -1.69 -3.64 26.11
CA ASP A 121 -0.71 -4.72 26.29
C ASP A 121 0.61 -4.43 25.55
N MET A 122 0.58 -3.77 24.39
CA MET A 122 1.81 -3.30 23.74
C MET A 122 2.53 -2.22 24.56
N LEU A 123 1.79 -1.31 25.19
CA LEU A 123 2.33 -0.28 26.08
C LEU A 123 2.99 -0.91 27.30
N SER A 124 2.31 -1.84 27.98
CA SER A 124 2.85 -2.53 29.17
C SER A 124 4.13 -3.32 28.85
N LYS A 125 4.22 -3.88 27.64
CA LYS A 125 5.41 -4.58 27.15
C LYS A 125 6.48 -3.65 26.57
N GLY A 126 6.28 -2.33 26.54
CA GLY A 126 7.24 -1.38 25.97
C GLY A 126 7.48 -1.58 24.46
N LEU A 127 6.48 -2.09 23.73
CA LEU A 127 6.52 -2.21 22.26
C LEU A 127 6.13 -0.91 21.56
N MET A 128 5.43 -0.02 22.27
CA MET A 128 5.01 1.29 21.79
C MET A 128 5.12 2.31 22.94
N SER A 129 5.37 3.58 22.62
CA SER A 129 5.27 4.66 23.63
C SER A 129 3.83 5.16 23.74
N SER A 130 3.50 5.78 24.89
CA SER A 130 2.20 6.42 25.11
C SER A 130 1.84 7.44 24.04
N GLU A 131 2.83 8.24 23.58
CA GLU A 131 2.66 9.20 22.50
C GLU A 131 2.20 8.55 21.19
N TRP A 132 2.84 7.43 20.78
CA TRP A 132 2.48 6.73 19.56
C TRP A 132 1.15 5.99 19.70
N ALA A 133 0.85 5.43 20.87
CA ALA A 133 -0.43 4.80 21.13
C ALA A 133 -1.57 5.80 21.01
N ALA A 134 -1.46 6.99 21.61
CA ALA A 134 -2.46 8.04 21.49
C ALA A 134 -2.67 8.48 20.02
N LYS A 135 -1.58 8.60 19.24
CA LYS A 135 -1.66 8.88 17.80
C LYS A 135 -2.41 7.79 17.04
N CYS A 136 -2.12 6.51 17.31
CA CYS A 136 -2.79 5.37 16.69
C CYS A 136 -4.29 5.32 17.05
N GLU A 137 -4.66 5.54 18.31
CA GLU A 137 -6.07 5.56 18.73
C GLU A 137 -6.84 6.71 18.08
N ASN A 138 -6.24 7.90 17.99
CA ASN A 138 -6.86 9.03 17.31
C ASN A 138 -7.12 8.75 15.82
N LEU A 139 -6.16 8.11 15.13
CA LEU A 139 -6.33 7.73 13.73
C LEU A 139 -7.40 6.63 13.58
N ASP A 140 -7.40 5.63 14.44
CA ASP A 140 -8.41 4.56 14.44
C ASP A 140 -9.82 5.10 14.72
N LEU A 141 -9.96 6.08 15.63
CA LEU A 141 -11.21 6.75 15.92
C LEU A 141 -11.71 7.57 14.73
N ALA A 142 -10.82 8.34 14.08
CA ALA A 142 -11.15 9.12 12.88
C ALA A 142 -11.68 8.23 11.75
N VAL A 143 -11.06 7.05 11.58
CA VAL A 143 -11.44 6.05 10.58
C VAL A 143 -12.80 5.43 10.85
N LYS A 144 -13.06 5.06 12.11
CA LYS A 144 -14.36 4.48 12.51
C LYS A 144 -15.52 5.44 12.23
N ASN A 145 -15.31 6.74 12.35
CA ASN A 145 -16.33 7.76 12.09
C ASN A 145 -16.74 7.86 10.61
N ILE A 146 -15.88 7.46 9.68
CA ILE A 146 -16.18 7.46 8.23
C ILE A 146 -16.51 6.05 7.70
N ASN A 147 -16.71 5.08 8.61
CA ASN A 147 -17.09 3.69 8.31
C ASN A 147 -16.13 2.95 7.36
N VAL A 148 -14.83 3.21 7.50
CA VAL A 148 -13.78 2.46 6.79
C VAL A 148 -12.90 1.70 7.78
N ASP A 149 -12.05 0.78 7.31
CA ASP A 149 -11.12 0.07 8.19
C ASP A 149 -9.78 0.77 8.31
N SER A 150 -9.21 0.80 9.52
CA SER A 150 -7.91 1.42 9.79
C SER A 150 -6.76 0.65 9.13
N VAL A 151 -6.85 -0.68 9.16
CA VAL A 151 -5.85 -1.60 8.61
C VAL A 151 -6.55 -2.71 7.84
N PHE A 152 -6.21 -2.86 6.58
CA PHE A 152 -6.72 -3.94 5.74
C PHE A 152 -5.57 -4.86 5.28
N PRO A 153 -5.57 -6.16 5.63
CA PRO A 153 -4.56 -7.10 5.18
C PRO A 153 -4.77 -7.47 3.71
N VAL A 154 -3.72 -7.34 2.90
CA VAL A 154 -3.71 -7.68 1.48
C VAL A 154 -2.69 -8.79 1.23
N ILE A 155 -3.16 -9.94 0.77
CA ILE A 155 -2.36 -11.13 0.50
C ILE A 155 -2.60 -11.58 -0.95
N PHE A 156 -1.52 -11.69 -1.72
CA PHE A 156 -1.59 -12.03 -3.15
C PHE A 156 -0.88 -13.36 -3.45
N GLY A 157 -1.60 -14.46 -3.28
CA GLY A 157 -1.08 -15.82 -3.49
C GLY A 157 -0.55 -16.44 -2.20
N GLU A 158 -0.29 -17.75 -2.27
CA GLU A 158 0.21 -18.54 -1.16
C GLU A 158 1.70 -18.19 -0.90
N ASN A 159 2.10 -18.15 0.37
CA ASN A 159 3.48 -17.91 0.83
C ASN A 159 4.07 -16.51 0.60
N LYS A 160 3.25 -15.47 0.34
CA LYS A 160 3.75 -14.08 0.26
C LYS A 160 3.58 -13.33 1.57
N VAL A 161 4.57 -12.46 1.86
CA VAL A 161 4.53 -11.55 3.01
C VAL A 161 3.26 -10.69 2.94
N PRO A 162 2.35 -10.77 3.93
CA PRO A 162 1.14 -9.96 3.94
C PRO A 162 1.49 -8.48 3.92
N GLN A 163 0.84 -7.74 3.03
CA GLN A 163 0.91 -6.29 3.02
C GLN A 163 -0.30 -5.74 3.76
N ARG A 164 -0.16 -4.54 4.31
CA ARG A 164 -1.22 -3.89 5.08
C ARG A 164 -1.52 -2.54 4.46
N CYS A 165 -2.74 -2.38 3.96
CA CYS A 165 -3.26 -1.11 3.50
C CYS A 165 -3.75 -0.33 4.72
N ILE A 166 -2.99 0.69 5.12
CA ILE A 166 -3.24 1.53 6.28
C ILE A 166 -3.93 2.80 5.81
N PHE A 167 -5.03 3.18 6.46
CA PHE A 167 -5.62 4.49 6.26
C PHE A 167 -4.66 5.59 6.76
N THR A 168 -4.47 6.65 5.98
CA THR A 168 -3.49 7.70 6.28
C THR A 168 -4.14 8.97 6.83
N ASN A 169 -5.43 9.19 6.54
CA ASN A 169 -6.09 10.50 6.68
C ASN A 169 -5.38 11.64 5.91
N GLU A 170 -4.52 11.28 4.96
CA GLU A 170 -3.67 12.21 4.23
C GLU A 170 -3.86 12.00 2.73
N THR A 171 -3.84 13.09 1.97
CA THR A 171 -3.73 13.08 0.52
C THR A 171 -2.40 13.74 0.14
N ASP A 172 -1.44 12.95 -0.35
CA ASP A 172 -0.09 13.40 -0.75
C ASP A 172 0.29 12.69 -2.06
N SER A 173 1.39 13.13 -2.70
CA SER A 173 1.92 12.54 -3.92
C SER A 173 2.20 11.03 -3.81
N TRP A 174 2.45 10.52 -2.60
CA TRP A 174 2.68 9.11 -2.31
C TRP A 174 1.42 8.37 -1.82
N CYS A 175 0.31 9.07 -1.60
CA CYS A 175 -0.95 8.54 -1.11
C CYS A 175 -2.14 9.29 -1.70
N GLN A 176 -2.58 8.86 -2.89
CA GLN A 176 -3.65 9.54 -3.62
C GLN A 176 -5.05 9.14 -3.15
N PHE A 177 -5.21 7.96 -2.55
CA PHE A 177 -6.52 7.43 -2.17
C PHE A 177 -6.70 7.30 -0.64
N GLY A 178 -5.99 8.12 0.14
CA GLY A 178 -6.10 8.12 1.60
C GLY A 178 -5.63 6.82 2.28
N ARG A 179 -4.95 5.94 1.53
CA ARG A 179 -4.36 4.70 2.04
C ARG A 179 -2.93 4.50 1.55
N THR A 180 -2.10 3.95 2.44
CA THR A 180 -0.70 3.62 2.17
C THR A 180 -0.44 2.16 2.45
N ARG A 181 0.66 1.65 1.89
CA ARG A 181 1.06 0.25 2.07
C ARG A 181 2.19 0.14 3.07
N VAL A 182 2.04 -0.81 3.99
CA VAL A 182 3.06 -1.18 4.96
C VAL A 182 3.35 -2.66 4.85
N VAL A 183 4.65 -2.98 4.77
CA VAL A 183 5.15 -4.35 4.75
C VAL A 183 6.09 -4.53 5.93
N PHE A 184 5.91 -5.64 6.64
CA PHE A 184 6.83 -6.10 7.66
C PHE A 184 7.49 -7.39 7.18
N ASP A 185 8.78 -7.32 6.92
CA ASP A 185 9.60 -8.48 6.64
C ASP A 185 10.01 -9.10 7.98
N SER A 186 9.33 -10.19 8.37
CA SER A 186 9.61 -10.90 9.62
C SER A 186 10.96 -11.64 9.60
N VAL A 187 11.52 -11.92 8.41
CA VAL A 187 12.82 -12.58 8.28
C VAL A 187 13.94 -11.56 8.51
N ALA A 188 13.85 -10.40 7.86
CA ALA A 188 14.86 -9.34 7.99
C ALA A 188 14.61 -8.41 9.19
N GLY A 189 13.44 -8.49 9.83
CA GLY A 189 12.98 -7.55 10.86
C GLY A 189 12.78 -6.13 10.36
N LYS A 190 12.57 -5.95 9.04
CA LYS A 190 12.53 -4.63 8.39
C LYS A 190 11.11 -4.17 8.10
N TRP A 191 10.88 -2.88 8.35
CA TRP A 191 9.63 -2.20 8.04
C TRP A 191 9.79 -1.34 6.78
N ASN A 192 8.86 -1.52 5.85
CA ASN A 192 8.75 -0.70 4.65
C ASN A 192 7.39 0.00 4.63
N CYS A 193 7.41 1.32 4.46
CA CYS A 193 6.22 2.14 4.29
C CYS A 193 6.51 3.18 3.21
N GLN A 194 5.51 3.49 2.38
CA GLN A 194 5.66 4.43 1.27
C GLN A 194 5.58 5.90 1.68
N CYS A 195 5.14 6.18 2.90
CA CYS A 195 5.12 7.55 3.39
C CYS A 195 6.54 8.11 3.46
N LYS A 196 6.68 9.42 3.22
CA LYS A 196 7.93 10.18 3.41
C LYS A 196 8.31 10.34 4.89
N GLY A 197 7.86 9.43 5.76
CA GLY A 197 7.97 9.50 7.22
C GLY A 197 9.29 10.12 7.62
N SER A 198 9.20 11.29 8.28
CA SER A 198 10.25 12.27 8.55
C SER A 198 11.64 11.71 8.31
N GLY A 199 12.37 12.15 7.28
CA GLY A 199 13.58 11.53 6.72
C GLY A 199 14.76 11.20 7.66
N LYS A 200 14.60 11.37 8.99
CA LYS A 200 15.52 10.97 10.06
C LYS A 200 14.95 9.93 11.04
N SER A 201 13.64 9.65 11.02
CA SER A 201 12.97 8.70 11.94
C SER A 201 12.41 7.52 11.17
N HIS A 202 12.86 6.31 11.52
CA HIS A 202 12.32 5.05 11.02
C HIS A 202 10.90 4.73 11.55
N ARG A 203 10.26 5.66 12.28
CA ARG A 203 8.95 5.50 12.92
C ARG A 203 7.95 6.48 12.31
N CYS A 204 6.94 5.95 11.63
CA CYS A 204 5.77 6.68 11.16
C CYS A 204 4.50 6.06 11.74
N ILE A 205 3.40 6.83 11.78
CA ILE A 205 2.12 6.35 12.30
C ILE A 205 1.64 5.09 11.56
N HIS A 206 1.85 5.02 10.25
CA HIS A 206 1.45 3.87 9.44
C HIS A 206 2.13 2.56 9.87
N ARG A 207 3.42 2.61 10.22
CA ARG A 207 4.16 1.45 10.76
C ARG A 207 3.63 1.07 12.14
N MET A 208 3.29 2.05 12.97
CA MET A 208 2.74 1.79 14.32
C MET A 208 1.34 1.17 14.24
N MET A 209 0.47 1.66 13.35
CA MET A 209 -0.84 1.05 13.06
C MET A 209 -0.70 -0.39 12.57
N ALA A 210 0.21 -0.63 11.62
CA ALA A 210 0.49 -1.97 11.14
C ALA A 210 1.03 -2.88 12.24
N MET A 211 1.93 -2.38 13.10
CA MET A 211 2.46 -3.11 14.25
C MET A 211 1.38 -3.47 15.26
N TRP A 212 0.47 -2.54 15.57
CA TRP A 212 -0.67 -2.81 16.45
C TRP A 212 -1.55 -3.92 15.89
N TRP A 213 -1.88 -3.88 14.60
CA TRP A 213 -2.65 -4.94 13.96
C TRP A 213 -1.92 -6.30 13.99
N ILE A 214 -0.63 -6.35 13.63
CA ILE A 214 0.15 -7.61 13.68
C ILE A 214 0.20 -8.15 15.09
N TYR A 215 0.42 -7.29 16.08
CA TYR A 215 0.50 -7.69 17.47
C TYR A 215 -0.82 -8.32 17.93
N GLN A 216 -1.96 -7.74 17.54
CA GLN A 216 -3.27 -8.28 17.86
C GLN A 216 -3.50 -9.67 17.24
N GLU A 217 -3.18 -9.84 15.97
CA GLU A 217 -3.47 -11.09 15.24
C GLU A 217 -2.42 -12.18 15.50
N SER A 218 -1.19 -11.80 15.81
CA SER A 218 -0.06 -12.70 16.02
C SER A 218 1.02 -12.05 16.90
N PRO A 219 0.81 -12.01 18.24
CA PRO A 219 1.70 -11.31 19.17
C PRO A 219 3.18 -11.71 19.04
N ASN A 220 3.45 -12.99 18.78
CA ASN A 220 4.80 -13.54 18.68
C ASN A 220 5.60 -12.99 17.48
N THR A 221 4.91 -12.59 16.40
CA THR A 221 5.54 -12.06 15.18
C THR A 221 6.28 -10.74 15.41
N VAL A 222 5.80 -9.92 16.36
CA VAL A 222 6.44 -8.65 16.72
C VAL A 222 7.52 -8.86 17.80
N MET A 223 7.32 -9.82 18.70
CA MET A 223 8.17 -10.04 19.87
C MET A 223 9.51 -10.74 19.54
N MET A 224 9.57 -11.60 18.52
CA MET A 224 10.81 -12.31 18.13
C MET A 224 11.97 -11.38 17.74
N ASN A 225 11.69 -10.14 17.36
CA ASN A 225 12.72 -9.16 16.97
C ASN A 225 13.29 -8.35 18.13
N LYS A 226 12.71 -8.42 19.34
CA LYS A 226 13.32 -7.76 20.52
C LYS A 226 14.66 -8.39 20.89
N SER A 227 14.83 -9.69 20.65
CA SER A 227 16.06 -10.44 20.92
C SER A 227 17.25 -9.96 20.08
N THR A 228 16.98 -9.38 18.90
CA THR A 228 17.98 -8.78 18.00
C THR A 228 17.97 -7.24 18.04
N SER A 229 16.95 -6.62 18.63
CA SER A 229 16.79 -5.17 18.76
C SER A 229 17.09 -4.62 20.17
N GLY A 230 17.88 -5.32 20.97
CA GLY A 230 18.40 -4.80 22.25
C GLY A 230 19.08 -3.42 22.12
N GLN A 231 19.45 -3.00 20.90
CA GLN A 231 20.02 -1.68 20.62
C GLN A 231 19.01 -0.56 20.34
N MET A 232 17.70 -0.81 20.19
CA MET A 232 16.75 0.24 19.79
C MET A 232 16.19 1.08 20.95
N LEU A 233 16.36 0.66 22.20
CA LEU A 233 15.89 1.41 23.38
C LEU A 233 17.03 2.14 24.13
N GLU A 234 18.30 1.77 23.90
CA GLU A 234 19.44 2.39 24.61
C GLU A 234 19.97 3.67 23.95
N THR A 235 19.67 3.96 22.68
CA THR A 235 20.23 5.16 22.02
C THR A 235 19.48 6.46 22.36
N LEU A 236 18.34 6.40 23.05
CA LEU A 236 17.53 7.59 23.38
C LEU A 236 17.88 8.22 24.73
N SER A 237 18.58 7.51 25.62
CA SER A 237 19.05 8.08 26.90
C SER A 237 20.30 8.96 26.75
N PHE A 238 21.03 8.86 25.63
CA PHE A 238 22.29 9.60 25.45
C PHE A 238 22.16 10.96 24.74
N PHE A 239 21.01 11.31 24.18
CA PHE A 239 20.85 12.58 23.43
C PHE A 239 20.10 13.67 24.19
N ASN A 240 19.66 13.41 25.42
CA ASN A 240 18.91 14.40 26.20
C ASN A 240 19.78 15.37 27.03
N ASP A 241 21.11 15.32 26.88
CA ASP A 241 22.03 16.00 27.79
C ASP A 241 23.08 16.90 27.12
N ASN A 242 22.76 17.55 26.00
CA ASN A 242 23.59 18.66 25.51
C ASN A 242 22.76 19.89 25.15
N ARG A 243 22.56 20.74 26.17
CA ARG A 243 22.43 22.19 25.99
C ARG A 243 23.76 22.68 25.38
N TYR A 244 23.77 23.34 24.23
CA TYR A 244 24.78 24.37 23.95
C TYR A 244 24.32 25.36 22.88
N HIS A 245 24.71 26.60 23.13
CA HIS A 245 24.27 27.88 22.55
C HIS A 245 24.35 28.01 21.03
N HIS A 246 23.31 28.62 20.44
CA HIS A 246 23.43 29.33 19.16
C HIS A 246 23.91 30.76 19.42
N GLN A 247 25.16 31.07 19.04
CA GLN A 247 25.59 32.44 18.76
C GLN A 247 25.36 32.74 17.27
N THR A 248 24.70 33.88 17.06
CA THR A 248 24.48 34.60 15.79
C THR A 248 25.79 35.01 15.12
N VAL A 249 25.84 34.91 13.78
CA VAL A 249 26.73 35.74 12.96
C VAL A 249 25.92 36.35 11.80
N ARG A 250 25.85 37.69 11.83
CA ARG A 250 25.37 38.57 10.77
C ARG A 250 26.34 38.53 9.59
N LYS A 251 25.82 38.49 8.36
CA LYS A 251 26.61 38.78 7.15
C LYS A 251 26.58 40.27 6.86
N ALA A 252 27.77 40.83 6.63
CA ALA A 252 27.99 42.00 5.79
C ALA A 252 28.12 41.54 4.32
#